data_AF-A0A1C6EZR5-F1
#
_entry.id   AF-A0A1C6EZR5-F1
#
_cell.length_a   1.000
_cell.length_b   1.000
_cell.length_c   1.000
_cell.angle_alpha   90.00
_cell.angle_beta   90.00
_cell.angle_gamma   90.00
#
_symmetry.space_group_name_H-M   'P 1'
#
loop_
_entity.id
_entity.type
_entity.pdbx_description
1 polymer ?
#
loop_
_entity_poly.entity_id
_entity_poly.type
_entity_poly.pdbx_seq_one_letter_code
_entity_poly.pdbx_strand_id
1 'polypeptide(L)'
;MLGAIVGDIAGSRFEWNNHKSKDFEFLTYKCFPTDDSIMTLALAQAILISKPDYSDLSKNAVECMQSIGRNYPDCGYGGAFY
;
A
#
# COMPACT_ATOMS: atom_id res chain seq x y z
N MET A 1 -8.27 -8.14 0.30
CA MET A 1 -7.86 -6.71 0.33
C MET A 1 -8.20 -6.02 1.64
N LEU A 2 -9.46 -5.97 2.09
CA LEU A 2 -9.82 -5.22 3.32
C LEU A 2 -9.00 -5.62 4.56
N GLY A 3 -8.82 -6.92 4.82
CA GLY A 3 -8.00 -7.37 5.94
C GLY A 3 -6.52 -6.94 5.86
N ALA A 4 -5.96 -6.89 4.65
CA ALA A 4 -4.58 -6.42 4.45
C ALA A 4 -4.48 -4.90 4.69
N ILE A 5 -5.45 -4.13 4.18
CA ILE A 5 -5.51 -2.67 4.40
C ILE A 5 -5.71 -2.35 5.88
N VAL A 6 -6.57 -3.08 6.58
CA VAL A 6 -6.77 -2.92 8.03
C VAL A 6 -5.50 -3.29 8.79
N GLY A 7 -4.81 -4.36 8.39
CA GLY A 7 -3.53 -4.77 8.96
C GLY A 7 -2.44 -3.72 8.79
N ASP A 8 -2.34 -3.14 7.60
CA ASP A 8 -1.44 -2.03 7.29
C ASP A 8 -1.74 -0.80 8.18
N ILE A 9 -2.98 -0.31 8.18
CA ILE A 9 -3.40 0.85 8.99
C ILE A 9 -3.13 0.63 10.49
N ALA A 10 -3.49 -0.54 11.03
CA ALA A 10 -3.25 -0.85 12.44
C ALA A 10 -1.76 -1.02 12.76
N GLY A 11 -0.99 -1.53 11.79
CA GLY A 11 0.44 -1.81 11.88
C GLY A 11 1.33 -0.57 11.73
N SER A 12 0.89 0.45 11.00
CA SER A 12 1.75 1.56 10.54
C SER A 12 2.47 2.29 11.69
N ARG A 13 1.80 2.47 12.83
CA ARG A 13 2.40 3.12 14.02
C ARG A 13 3.55 2.34 14.67
N PHE A 14 3.76 1.08 14.29
CA PHE A 14 4.77 0.19 14.87
C PHE A 14 5.99 -0.03 13.95
N GLU A 15 5.97 0.48 12.71
CA GLU A 15 6.97 0.20 11.66
C GLU A 15 8.41 0.54 12.08
N TRP A 16 8.58 1.54 12.95
CA TRP A 16 9.88 1.95 13.52
C TRP A 16 9.95 1.80 15.04
N ASN A 17 8.89 1.30 15.66
CA ASN A 17 8.71 1.15 17.10
C ASN A 17 8.06 -0.20 17.40
N ASN A 18 8.84 -1.26 17.23
CA ASN A 18 8.38 -2.63 17.34
C ASN A 18 7.64 -2.92 18.65
N HIS A 19 6.42 -3.45 18.54
CA HIS A 19 5.61 -3.93 19.66
C HIS A 19 5.21 -5.39 19.40
N LYS A 20 5.77 -6.33 20.17
CA LYS A 20 5.54 -7.78 19.97
C LYS A 20 4.35 -8.34 20.76
N SER A 21 3.73 -7.54 21.62
CA SER A 21 2.56 -7.96 22.37
C SER A 21 1.31 -7.92 21.49
N LYS A 22 0.38 -8.83 21.76
CA LYS A 22 -0.97 -8.80 21.17
C LYS A 22 -1.93 -7.87 21.91
N ASP A 23 -1.49 -7.36 23.07
CA ASP A 23 -2.22 -6.36 23.83
C ASP A 23 -1.81 -4.97 23.36
N PHE A 24 -2.67 -4.37 22.54
CA PHE A 24 -2.54 -3.01 22.03
C PHE A 24 -3.91 -2.47 21.59
N GLU A 25 -4.06 -1.15 21.61
CA GLU A 25 -5.27 -0.50 21.11
C GLU A 25 -5.35 -0.65 19.59
N PHE A 26 -6.38 -1.34 19.09
CA PHE A 26 -6.43 -1.77 17.69
C PHE A 26 -6.35 -0.64 16.66
N LEU A 27 -7.04 0.48 16.90
CA LEU A 27 -7.03 1.67 16.04
C LEU A 27 -6.85 2.93 16.87
N THR A 28 -6.01 3.84 16.39
CA THR A 28 -5.77 5.14 17.03
C THR A 28 -5.65 6.23 15.98
N TYR A 29 -5.67 7.50 16.39
CA TYR A 29 -5.43 8.65 15.49
C TYR A 29 -4.03 8.66 14.83
N LYS A 30 -3.11 7.82 15.30
CA LYS A 30 -1.77 7.65 14.73
C LYS A 30 -1.71 6.61 13.60
N CYS A 31 -2.80 5.88 13.37
CA CYS A 31 -2.90 4.89 12.31
C CYS A 31 -3.17 5.58 10.96
N PHE A 32 -2.50 5.13 9.91
CA PHE A 32 -2.65 5.65 8.55
C PHE A 32 -2.27 4.55 7.54
N PRO A 33 -2.86 4.54 6.33
CA PRO A 33 -2.45 3.60 5.29
C PRO A 33 -1.05 3.95 4.78
N THR A 34 -0.24 2.93 4.52
CA THR A 34 1.13 3.09 4.00
C THR A 34 1.21 2.76 2.52
N ASP A 35 2.42 2.83 1.97
CA ASP A 35 2.74 2.40 0.62
C ASP A 35 2.28 0.98 0.31
N ASP A 36 2.22 0.07 1.30
CA ASP A 36 1.66 -1.27 1.15
C ASP A 36 0.21 -1.22 0.60
N SER A 37 -0.67 -0.42 1.23
CA SER A 37 -2.04 -0.26 0.77
C SER A 37 -2.11 0.50 -0.56
N ILE A 38 -1.33 1.56 -0.72
CA ILE A 38 -1.34 2.38 -1.94
C ILE A 38 -0.90 1.55 -3.16
N MET A 39 0.18 0.79 -3.05
CA MET A 39 0.71 -0.06 -4.12
C MET A 39 -0.17 -1.27 -4.38
N THR A 40 -0.77 -1.86 -3.34
CA THR A 40 -1.75 -2.94 -3.51
C THR A 40 -2.94 -2.47 -4.34
N LEU A 41 -3.47 -1.27 -4.07
CA LEU A 41 -4.56 -0.68 -4.85
C LEU A 41 -4.12 -0.33 -6.27
N ALA A 42 -2.89 0.15 -6.46
CA ALA A 42 -2.35 0.43 -7.78
C ALA A 42 -2.26 -0.83 -8.66
N LEU A 43 -1.81 -1.95 -8.09
CA LEU A 43 -1.79 -3.23 -8.80
C LEU A 43 -3.20 -3.78 -9.06
N ALA A 44 -4.12 -3.62 -8.11
CA ALA A 44 -5.52 -3.98 -8.33
C ALA A 44 -6.12 -3.20 -9.51
N GLN A 45 -5.82 -1.90 -9.62
CA GLN A 45 -6.23 -1.07 -10.74
C GLN A 45 -5.62 -1.54 -12.06
N ALA A 46 -4.33 -1.88 -12.07
CA ALA A 46 -3.64 -2.40 -13.26
C ALA A 46 -4.26 -3.70 -13.78
N ILE A 47 -4.58 -4.63 -12.88
CA ILE A 47 -5.24 -5.90 -13.23
C ILE A 47 -6.62 -5.66 -13.86
N LEU A 48 -7.38 -4.68 -13.35
CA LEU A 48 -8.72 -4.37 -13.84
C LEU A 48 -8.74 -3.74 -15.25
N ILE A 49 -7.71 -2.96 -15.60
CA ILE A 49 -7.63 -2.25 -16.90
C ILE A 49 -6.86 -3.02 -17.96
N SER A 50 -6.08 -4.02 -17.54
CA SER A 50 -5.33 -4.85 -18.46
C SER A 50 -6.20 -5.72 -19.34
N LYS A 51 -5.61 -6.12 -20.47
CA LYS A 51 -6.25 -7.06 -21.38
C LYS A 51 -6.52 -8.41 -20.69
N PRO A 52 -7.50 -9.20 -21.18
CA PRO A 52 -7.78 -10.53 -20.64
C PRO A 52 -6.59 -11.50 -20.68
N ASP A 53 -5.63 -11.28 -21.59
CA ASP A 53 -4.41 -12.07 -21.71
C ASP A 53 -3.24 -11.53 -20.87
N TYR A 54 -3.46 -10.42 -20.16
CA TYR A 54 -2.47 -9.70 -19.34
C TYR A 54 -1.19 -9.30 -20.08
N SER A 55 -1.21 -9.26 -21.42
CA SER A 55 -0.03 -8.90 -22.22
C SER A 55 0.49 -7.49 -21.97
N ASP A 56 -0.36 -6.59 -21.46
CA ASP A 56 -0.03 -5.22 -21.08
C ASP A 56 0.08 -5.00 -19.56
N LEU A 57 -0.07 -6.04 -18.74
CA LEU A 57 -0.09 -5.92 -17.27
C LEU A 57 1.18 -5.31 -16.71
N SER A 58 2.36 -5.70 -17.22
CA SER A 58 3.63 -5.13 -16.76
C SER A 58 3.69 -3.62 -16.98
N LYS A 59 3.24 -3.15 -18.15
CA LYS A 59 3.17 -1.72 -18.47
C LYS A 59 2.17 -1.00 -17.58
N ASN A 60 0.95 -1.53 -17.48
CA ASN A 60 -0.12 -0.94 -16.68
C ASN A 60 0.23 -0.92 -15.19
N ALA A 61 0.92 -1.93 -14.67
CA ALA A 61 1.39 -1.97 -13.28
C ALA A 61 2.33 -0.80 -12.98
N VAL A 62 3.34 -0.56 -13.82
CA VAL A 62 4.27 0.57 -13.65
C VAL A 62 3.52 1.90 -13.74
N GLU A 63 2.64 2.07 -14.73
CA GLU A 63 1.87 3.31 -14.91
C GLU A 63 0.93 3.58 -13.73
N CYS A 64 0.21 2.55 -13.24
CA CYS A 64 -0.67 2.67 -12.07
C CYS A 64 0.13 2.95 -10.79
N MET A 65 1.22 2.23 -10.53
CA MET A 65 2.05 2.44 -9.34
C MET A 65 2.63 3.86 -9.30
N GLN A 66 3.11 4.36 -10.44
CA GLN A 66 3.62 5.74 -10.52
C GLN A 66 2.51 6.79 -10.39
N SER A 67 1.40 6.64 -11.11
CA SER A 67 0.32 7.63 -11.11
C SER A 67 -0.40 7.72 -9.77
N ILE A 68 -0.68 6.58 -9.14
CA ILE A 68 -1.34 6.52 -7.83
C ILE A 68 -0.34 6.88 -6.74
N GLY A 69 0.87 6.31 -6.78
CA GLY A 69 1.88 6.51 -5.74
C GLY A 69 2.33 7.96 -5.59
N ARG A 70 2.46 8.70 -6.70
CA ARG A 70 2.79 10.14 -6.70
C ARG A 70 1.77 11.03 -5.98
N ASN A 71 0.54 10.58 -5.80
CA ASN A 71 -0.46 11.32 -5.02
C ASN A 71 -0.25 11.19 -3.50
N TYR A 72 0.61 10.27 -3.06
CA TYR A 72 0.83 9.91 -1.66
C TYR A 72 2.33 9.91 -1.30
N PRO A 73 3.10 10.98 -1.58
CA PRO A 73 4.57 10.95 -1.50
C PRO A 73 5.13 10.62 -0.11
N ASP A 74 4.38 10.90 0.96
CA ASP A 74 4.81 10.77 2.36
C ASP A 74 4.24 9.52 3.07
N CYS A 75 3.90 8.46 2.33
CA CYS A 75 3.23 7.26 2.87
C CYS A 75 4.16 6.09 3.26
N GLY A 76 5.46 6.32 3.48
CA GLY A 76 6.37 5.28 3.98
C GLY A 76 7.23 4.59 2.92
N TYR A 77 7.21 5.07 1.67
CA TYR A 77 8.06 4.52 0.62
C TYR A 77 9.54 4.48 1.01
N GLY A 78 10.20 3.35 0.70
CA GLY A 78 11.65 3.23 0.84
C GLY A 78 12.40 4.25 -0.02
N GLY A 79 13.60 4.66 0.42
CA GLY A 79 14.36 5.77 -0.19
C GLY A 79 14.76 5.60 -1.68
N ALA A 80 14.49 4.45 -2.29
CA ALA A 80 14.73 4.18 -3.71
C ALA A 80 13.45 4.26 -4.58
N PHE A 81 12.30 4.61 -4.00
CA PHE A 81 11.01 4.59 -4.70
C PHE A 81 10.70 5.87 -5.52
N TYR A 82 11.63 6.82 -5.57
CA TYR A 82 11.50 8.09 -6.30
C TYR A 82 11.78 7.95 -7.80
#